data_AF-A0A9E5I029-F1
#
_entry.id   AF-A0A9E5I029-F1
#
_cell.length_a   1.000
_cell.length_b   1.000
_cell.length_c   1.000
_cell.angle_alpha   90.00
_cell.angle_beta   90.00
_cell.angle_gamma   90.00
#
_symmetry.space_group_name_H-M   'P 1'
#
loop_
_entity.id
_entity.type
_entity.pdbx_description
1 polymer ?
#
loop_
_entity_poly.entity_id
_entity_poly.type
_entity_poly.pdbx_seq_one_letter_code
_entity_poly.pdbx_strand_id
1 'polypeptide(L)'
;MSQNFTFKPKRPTAPFLLSAILVLCLGAWNSGFAKKPNVSKSSASQPAAYELTEADKLFIELRDAARRNDVPKTQQLSAQLNSYPDTDYVRYFRIKPQMFDKGNEARADSSVDEEVGAFLKTYEGTAIGDRMRNDWLLVLGKRKDWSQFDREYPKFVLDDDTNVKCYALQSRLMKQEDAKLVGQDALKVMIDPRHFGSACQELVPALVQANGLTSAQARALGRAAAEMNFETAGRRIGGDDPIASIVRSARADPSKTYRDF
;
A
#
# COMPACT_ATOMS: atom_id res chain seq x y z
N MET A 1 26.41 28.76 -18.55
CA MET A 1 26.18 28.05 -19.83
C MET A 1 24.99 27.11 -19.62
N SER A 2 23.79 27.61 -19.89
CA SER A 2 22.53 26.90 -19.69
C SER A 2 22.19 26.15 -20.97
N GLN A 3 21.98 24.84 -20.91
CA GLN A 3 21.40 24.07 -22.02
C GLN A 3 20.00 23.59 -21.61
N ASN A 4 19.01 24.26 -22.17
CA ASN A 4 17.60 23.91 -22.09
C ASN A 4 17.32 22.74 -23.03
N PHE A 5 16.97 21.57 -22.49
CA PHE A 5 16.47 20.45 -23.27
C PHE A 5 14.96 20.59 -23.47
N THR A 6 14.58 21.01 -24.68
CA THR A 6 13.19 21.11 -25.14
C THR A 6 12.70 19.72 -25.56
N PHE A 7 11.79 19.12 -24.80
CA PHE A 7 11.17 17.84 -25.12
C PHE A 7 9.88 18.07 -25.93
N LYS A 8 9.86 17.69 -27.22
CA LYS A 8 8.64 17.64 -28.05
C LYS A 8 8.15 16.19 -28.18
N PRO A 9 6.92 15.85 -27.77
CA PRO A 9 6.34 14.54 -28.05
C PRO A 9 5.79 14.47 -29.49
N LYS A 10 6.27 13.50 -30.28
CA LYS A 10 5.65 13.09 -31.55
C LYS A 10 4.41 12.23 -31.25
N ARG A 11 3.23 12.68 -31.65
CA ARG A 11 2.01 11.86 -31.74
C ARG A 11 1.95 11.20 -33.13
N PRO A 12 1.81 9.87 -33.25
CA PRO A 12 1.40 9.27 -34.50
C PRO A 12 -0.13 9.30 -34.62
N THR A 13 -0.62 10.06 -35.61
CA THR A 13 -2.01 10.02 -36.08
C THR A 13 -2.14 8.93 -37.15
N ALA A 14 -2.97 7.93 -36.91
CA ALA A 14 -3.46 7.01 -37.95
C ALA A 14 -4.99 6.99 -37.89
N PRO A 15 -5.71 7.31 -38.98
CA PRO A 15 -7.17 7.22 -39.01
C PRO A 15 -7.59 5.80 -39.36
N PHE A 16 -8.31 5.14 -38.44
CA PHE A 16 -9.04 3.91 -38.72
C PHE A 16 -10.31 4.25 -39.50
N LEU A 17 -10.33 3.92 -40.80
CA LEU A 17 -11.52 3.91 -41.64
C LEU A 17 -12.35 2.65 -41.33
N LEU A 18 -13.43 2.81 -40.57
CA LEU A 18 -14.47 1.78 -40.43
C LEU A 18 -15.40 1.83 -41.66
N SER A 19 -15.23 0.90 -42.60
CA SER A 19 -16.23 0.61 -43.62
C SER A 19 -17.25 -0.40 -43.06
N ALA A 20 -18.47 0.06 -42.81
CA ALA A 20 -19.62 -0.78 -42.52
C ALA A 20 -20.18 -1.33 -43.83
N ILE A 21 -20.10 -2.65 -44.04
CA ILE A 21 -20.79 -3.33 -45.13
C ILE A 21 -21.93 -4.14 -44.52
N LEU A 22 -23.15 -3.66 -44.73
CA LEU A 22 -24.40 -4.35 -44.40
C LEU A 22 -24.78 -5.25 -45.59
N VAL A 23 -24.61 -6.57 -45.47
CA VAL A 23 -25.12 -7.53 -46.45
C VAL A 23 -26.42 -8.14 -45.93
N LEU A 24 -27.53 -7.70 -46.52
CA LEU A 24 -28.83 -8.38 -46.46
C LEU A 24 -28.82 -9.57 -47.42
N CYS A 25 -28.91 -10.79 -46.90
CA CYS A 25 -29.29 -11.97 -47.68
C CYS A 25 -30.59 -12.54 -47.13
N LEU A 26 -31.68 -12.28 -47.86
CA LEU A 26 -32.93 -13.02 -47.80
C LEU A 26 -32.77 -14.28 -48.67
N GLY A 27 -33.17 -15.44 -48.13
CA GLY A 27 -33.76 -16.50 -48.97
C GLY A 27 -33.18 -17.91 -48.89
N ALA A 28 -34.13 -18.84 -48.79
CA ALA A 28 -34.11 -20.28 -49.14
C ALA A 28 -33.63 -21.28 -48.09
N TRP A 29 -34.59 -21.79 -47.32
CA TRP A 29 -34.50 -23.11 -46.68
C TRP A 29 -34.51 -24.20 -47.74
N ASN A 30 -33.36 -24.83 -47.96
CA ASN A 30 -33.25 -26.14 -48.59
C ASN A 30 -33.09 -27.19 -47.49
N SER A 31 -34.10 -28.03 -47.30
CA SER A 31 -34.05 -29.26 -46.50
C SER A 31 -33.27 -30.34 -47.27
N GLY A 32 -31.94 -30.21 -47.27
CA GLY A 32 -31.02 -31.26 -47.68
C GLY A 32 -30.49 -32.00 -46.45
N PHE A 33 -30.78 -33.29 -46.31
CA PHE A 33 -30.16 -34.18 -45.32
C PHE A 33 -28.65 -34.33 -45.60
N ALA A 34 -27.84 -33.43 -45.05
CA ALA A 34 -26.39 -33.56 -45.03
C ALA A 34 -25.97 -34.52 -43.91
N LYS A 35 -25.37 -35.65 -44.30
CA LYS A 35 -24.76 -36.64 -43.40
C LYS A 35 -23.63 -35.95 -42.63
N LYS A 36 -23.79 -35.76 -41.31
CA LYS A 36 -22.79 -35.10 -40.46
C LYS A 36 -21.44 -35.84 -40.56
N PRO A 37 -20.33 -35.17 -40.89
CA PRO A 37 -19.02 -35.79 -40.80
C PRO A 37 -18.76 -36.15 -39.33
N ASN A 38 -18.33 -37.39 -39.10
CA ASN A 38 -17.98 -37.90 -37.79
C ASN A 38 -16.64 -37.28 -37.38
N VAL A 39 -16.69 -36.07 -36.84
CA VAL A 39 -15.55 -35.45 -36.17
C VAL A 39 -15.40 -36.17 -34.83
N SER A 40 -14.43 -37.08 -34.76
CA SER A 40 -13.95 -37.62 -33.50
C SER A 40 -13.63 -36.45 -32.58
N LYS A 41 -14.41 -36.30 -31.50
CA LYS A 41 -14.12 -35.36 -30.43
C LYS A 41 -12.71 -35.68 -29.93
N SER A 42 -11.75 -34.84 -30.31
CA SER A 42 -10.48 -34.79 -29.61
C SER A 42 -10.81 -34.54 -28.14
N SER A 43 -10.50 -35.51 -27.30
CA SER A 43 -10.57 -35.37 -25.85
C SER A 43 -9.65 -34.22 -25.49
N ALA A 44 -10.19 -33.01 -25.32
CA ALA A 44 -9.47 -31.94 -24.67
C ALA A 44 -9.04 -32.47 -23.31
N SER A 45 -7.74 -32.73 -23.16
CA SER A 45 -7.13 -33.09 -21.89
C SER A 45 -7.56 -32.03 -20.88
N GLN A 46 -8.36 -32.40 -19.88
CA GLN A 46 -8.58 -31.51 -18.76
C GLN A 46 -7.20 -31.20 -18.16
N PRO A 47 -6.87 -29.91 -17.91
CA PRO A 47 -5.63 -29.61 -17.22
C PRO A 47 -5.65 -30.38 -15.89
N ALA A 48 -4.60 -31.17 -15.65
CA ALA A 48 -4.43 -31.87 -14.40
C ALA A 48 -4.59 -30.87 -13.24
N ALA A 49 -5.28 -31.27 -12.18
CA ALA A 49 -5.39 -30.45 -10.98
C ALA A 49 -3.98 -30.04 -10.52
N TYR A 50 -3.75 -28.75 -10.30
CA TYR A 50 -2.49 -28.27 -9.76
C TYR A 50 -2.34 -28.79 -8.33
N GLU A 51 -1.48 -29.80 -8.13
CA GLU A 51 -1.15 -30.32 -6.80
C GLU A 51 0.00 -29.53 -6.20
N LEU A 52 -0.19 -29.06 -4.95
CA LEU A 52 0.86 -28.38 -4.20
C LEU A 52 1.97 -29.37 -3.85
N THR A 53 3.18 -29.04 -4.26
CA THR A 53 4.38 -29.76 -3.83
C THR A 53 4.63 -29.53 -2.33
N GLU A 54 5.48 -30.34 -1.72
CA GLU A 54 5.91 -30.11 -0.33
C GLU A 54 6.61 -28.75 -0.16
N ALA A 55 7.34 -28.30 -1.18
CA ALA A 55 7.98 -26.98 -1.16
C ALA A 55 6.94 -25.84 -1.19
N ASP A 56 5.84 -25.99 -1.93
CA ASP A 56 4.75 -25.01 -1.94
C ASP A 56 4.06 -24.90 -0.58
N LYS A 57 3.87 -26.04 0.09
CA LYS A 57 3.30 -26.07 1.46
C LYS A 57 4.23 -25.35 2.44
N LEU A 58 5.53 -25.62 2.38
CA LEU A 58 6.54 -24.93 3.19
C LEU A 58 6.57 -23.42 2.92
N PHE A 59 6.42 -23.00 1.67
CA PHE A 59 6.35 -21.58 1.32
C PHE A 59 5.08 -20.90 1.88
N ILE A 60 3.94 -21.58 1.85
CA ILE A 60 2.70 -21.10 2.48
C ILE A 60 2.89 -20.96 3.99
N GLU A 61 3.51 -21.94 4.65
CA GLU A 61 3.85 -21.85 6.08
C GLU A 61 4.80 -20.69 6.38
N LEU A 62 5.78 -20.43 5.50
CA LEU A 62 6.72 -19.32 5.65
C LEU A 62 5.99 -17.98 5.62
N ARG A 63 5.08 -17.82 4.65
CA ARG A 63 4.24 -16.63 4.53
C ARG A 63 3.38 -16.42 5.78
N ASP A 64 2.76 -17.48 6.31
CA ASP A 64 1.90 -17.38 7.48
C ASP A 64 2.69 -17.12 8.77
N ALA A 65 3.89 -17.70 8.91
CA ALA A 65 4.84 -17.34 9.96
C ALA A 65 5.25 -15.87 9.86
N ALA A 66 5.53 -15.39 8.65
CA ALA A 66 5.90 -14.00 8.43
C ALA A 66 4.77 -13.02 8.77
N ARG A 67 3.51 -13.35 8.43
CA ARG A 67 2.32 -12.56 8.80
C ARG A 67 2.12 -12.42 10.31
N ARG A 68 2.60 -13.39 11.09
CA ARG A 68 2.53 -13.39 12.56
C ARG A 68 3.79 -12.81 13.23
N ASN A 69 4.74 -12.31 12.43
CA ASN A 69 6.06 -11.85 12.89
C ASN A 69 6.82 -12.92 13.72
N ASP A 70 6.69 -14.19 13.34
CA ASP A 70 7.38 -15.33 13.97
C ASP A 70 8.79 -15.51 13.39
N VAL A 71 9.73 -14.70 13.88
CA VAL A 71 11.12 -14.68 13.38
C VAL A 71 11.79 -16.06 13.44
N PRO A 72 11.77 -16.83 14.55
CA PRO A 72 12.42 -18.14 14.58
C PRO A 72 11.87 -19.09 13.51
N LYS A 73 10.55 -19.14 13.33
CA LYS A 73 9.93 -20.04 12.35
C LYS A 73 10.25 -19.60 10.92
N THR A 74 10.30 -18.31 10.60
CA THR A 74 10.66 -17.86 9.25
C THR A 74 12.10 -18.18 8.88
N GLN A 75 13.05 -18.06 9.82
CA GLN A 75 14.44 -18.46 9.59
C GLN A 75 14.54 -19.98 9.34
N GLN A 76 13.84 -20.80 10.13
CA GLN A 76 13.83 -22.25 9.94
C GLN A 76 13.25 -22.68 8.58
N LEU A 77 12.11 -22.11 8.18
CA LEU A 77 11.41 -22.49 6.95
C LEU A 77 12.17 -22.01 5.71
N SER A 78 12.68 -20.78 5.72
CA SER A 78 13.43 -20.23 4.59
C SER A 78 14.71 -21.02 4.29
N ALA A 79 15.40 -21.54 5.31
CA ALA A 79 16.58 -22.40 5.13
C ALA A 79 16.28 -23.72 4.38
N GLN A 80 15.02 -24.15 4.33
CA GLN A 80 14.58 -25.35 3.58
C GLN A 80 14.13 -25.01 2.14
N LEU A 81 14.05 -23.73 1.79
CA LEU A 81 13.51 -23.23 0.52
C LEU A 81 14.59 -22.61 -0.39
N ASN A 82 15.86 -22.99 -0.22
CA ASN A 82 16.99 -22.40 -0.95
C ASN A 82 16.90 -22.56 -2.48
N SER A 83 16.20 -23.60 -2.96
CA SER A 83 15.99 -23.87 -4.39
C SER A 83 14.55 -23.59 -4.86
N TYR A 84 13.73 -22.91 -4.04
CA TYR A 84 12.35 -22.59 -4.41
C TYR A 84 12.34 -21.52 -5.53
N PRO A 85 11.46 -21.60 -6.54
CA PRO A 85 11.46 -20.65 -7.66
C PRO A 85 11.36 -19.17 -7.24
N ASP A 86 10.51 -18.86 -6.26
CA ASP A 86 10.27 -17.49 -5.78
C ASP A 86 11.24 -17.09 -4.64
N THR A 87 12.54 -17.19 -4.93
CA THR A 87 13.61 -16.90 -3.95
C THR A 87 13.54 -15.50 -3.35
N ASP A 88 13.05 -14.53 -4.11
CA ASP A 88 12.83 -13.15 -3.70
C ASP A 88 11.77 -13.04 -2.58
N TYR A 89 10.64 -13.73 -2.73
CA TYR A 89 9.61 -13.81 -1.71
C TYR A 89 10.07 -14.61 -0.49
N VAL A 90 10.83 -15.69 -0.67
CA VAL A 90 11.43 -16.43 0.45
C VAL A 90 12.32 -15.51 1.29
N ARG A 91 13.18 -14.72 0.64
CA ARG A 91 14.03 -13.73 1.33
C ARG A 91 13.20 -12.64 1.99
N TYR A 92 12.19 -12.10 1.31
CA TYR A 92 11.31 -11.07 1.87
C TYR A 92 10.60 -11.55 3.15
N PHE A 93 10.01 -12.75 3.13
CA PHE A 93 9.33 -13.32 4.30
C PHE A 93 10.27 -13.71 5.44
N ARG A 94 11.56 -13.94 5.16
CA ARG A 94 12.59 -14.10 6.20
C ARG A 94 12.95 -12.78 6.87
N ILE A 95 13.07 -11.69 6.11
CA ILE A 95 13.51 -10.38 6.59
C ILE A 95 12.38 -9.65 7.33
N LYS A 96 11.19 -9.53 6.73
CA LYS A 96 10.10 -8.67 7.23
C LYS A 96 9.74 -8.87 8.72
N PRO A 97 9.62 -10.10 9.25
CA PRO A 97 9.26 -10.32 10.67
C PRO A 97 10.23 -9.72 11.68
N GLN A 98 11.47 -9.49 11.26
CA GLN A 98 12.50 -8.89 12.11
C GLN A 98 12.30 -7.37 12.23
N MET A 99 11.59 -6.74 11.29
CA MET A 99 11.32 -5.30 11.26
C MET A 99 10.15 -4.87 12.15
N PHE A 100 9.25 -5.80 12.49
CA PHE A 100 8.00 -5.50 13.21
C PHE A 100 7.88 -6.34 14.49
N ASP A 101 7.17 -5.82 15.48
CA ASP A 101 6.83 -6.57 16.69
C ASP A 101 5.55 -7.41 16.50
N LYS A 102 5.11 -8.10 17.56
CA LYS A 102 3.89 -8.93 17.50
C LYS A 102 2.60 -8.12 17.27
N GLY A 103 2.61 -6.83 17.58
CA GLY A 103 1.51 -5.89 17.30
C GLY A 103 1.57 -5.32 15.88
N ASN A 104 2.53 -5.75 15.06
CA ASN A 104 2.81 -5.22 13.73
C ASN A 104 3.24 -3.74 13.76
N GLU A 105 3.76 -3.27 14.88
CA GLU A 105 4.42 -1.96 14.99
C GLU A 105 5.88 -2.10 14.56
N ALA A 106 6.37 -1.08 13.83
CA ALA A 106 7.76 -1.06 13.41
C ALA A 106 8.70 -0.99 14.62
N ARG A 107 9.77 -1.78 14.60
CA ARG A 107 10.85 -1.69 15.58
C ARG A 107 11.72 -0.48 15.27
N ALA A 108 12.29 0.12 16.29
CA ALA A 108 13.13 1.31 16.15
C ALA A 108 14.65 0.99 16.12
N ASP A 109 15.03 -0.28 15.98
CA ASP A 109 16.43 -0.70 15.88
C ASP A 109 16.92 -0.78 14.42
N SER A 110 18.22 -1.06 14.23
CA SER A 110 18.89 -1.10 12.93
C SER A 110 19.46 -2.48 12.58
N SER A 111 19.03 -3.54 13.28
CA SER A 111 19.62 -4.88 13.15
C SER A 111 19.49 -5.47 11.75
N VAL A 112 18.47 -5.06 11.00
CA VAL A 112 18.14 -5.57 9.66
C VAL A 112 18.58 -4.67 8.51
N ASP A 113 19.16 -3.50 8.78
CA ASP A 113 19.40 -2.47 7.76
C ASP A 113 20.35 -2.95 6.65
N GLU A 114 21.43 -3.65 7.02
CA GLU A 114 22.40 -4.19 6.04
C GLU A 114 21.73 -5.23 5.11
N GLU A 115 20.90 -6.08 5.71
CA GLU A 115 20.17 -7.12 5.01
C GLU A 115 19.12 -6.54 4.05
N VAL A 116 18.40 -5.50 4.49
CA VAL A 116 17.47 -4.75 3.65
C VAL A 116 18.21 -4.02 2.54
N GLY A 117 19.35 -3.39 2.81
CA GLY A 117 20.17 -2.73 1.80
C GLY A 117 20.65 -3.70 0.71
N ALA A 118 21.11 -4.90 1.11
CA ALA A 118 21.47 -5.96 0.17
C ALA A 118 20.26 -6.47 -0.64
N PHE A 119 19.08 -6.57 -0.01
CA PHE A 119 17.84 -6.93 -0.69
C PHE A 119 17.46 -5.89 -1.74
N LEU A 120 17.41 -4.61 -1.37
CA LEU A 120 17.02 -3.51 -2.25
C LEU A 120 17.99 -3.32 -3.42
N LYS A 121 19.29 -3.54 -3.20
CA LYS A 121 20.29 -3.54 -4.28
C LYS A 121 20.06 -4.69 -5.28
N THR A 122 19.63 -5.85 -4.81
CA THR A 122 19.38 -7.02 -5.67
C THR A 122 18.11 -6.85 -6.49
N TYR A 123 17.05 -6.33 -5.87
CA TYR A 123 15.70 -6.27 -6.43
C TYR A 123 15.26 -4.84 -6.78
N GLU A 124 16.21 -3.96 -7.10
CA GLU A 124 15.94 -2.58 -7.48
C GLU A 124 15.02 -2.52 -8.71
N GLY A 125 14.03 -1.64 -8.70
CA GLY A 125 13.05 -1.48 -9.79
C GLY A 125 11.98 -2.59 -9.89
N THR A 126 11.99 -3.57 -8.99
CA THR A 126 10.96 -4.62 -8.94
C THR A 126 9.85 -4.30 -7.94
N ALA A 127 8.69 -4.92 -8.10
CA ALA A 127 7.57 -4.76 -7.17
C ALA A 127 7.91 -5.23 -5.74
N ILE A 128 8.66 -6.33 -5.59
CA ILE A 128 9.04 -6.84 -4.27
C ILE A 128 10.10 -5.94 -3.60
N GLY A 129 11.00 -5.34 -4.39
CA GLY A 129 11.92 -4.31 -3.91
C GLY A 129 11.18 -3.08 -3.40
N ASP A 130 10.16 -2.61 -4.13
CA ASP A 130 9.34 -1.48 -3.70
C ASP A 130 8.53 -1.78 -2.44
N ARG A 131 7.99 -3.01 -2.33
CA ARG A 131 7.32 -3.49 -1.11
C ARG A 131 8.26 -3.49 0.10
N MET A 132 9.47 -4.03 -0.06
CA MET A 132 10.49 -4.01 1.01
C MET A 132 10.84 -2.57 1.41
N ARG A 133 10.96 -1.67 0.44
CA ARG A 133 11.26 -0.26 0.69
C ARG A 133 10.17 0.42 1.52
N ASN A 134 8.89 0.19 1.21
CA ASN A 134 7.79 0.69 2.02
C ASN A 134 7.91 0.21 3.48
N ASP A 135 8.05 -1.11 3.68
CA ASP A 135 8.19 -1.69 5.03
C ASP A 135 9.39 -1.10 5.80
N TRP A 136 10.53 -0.88 5.12
CA TRP A 136 11.71 -0.28 5.73
C TRP A 136 11.55 1.22 6.01
N LEU A 137 10.85 1.97 5.16
CA LEU A 137 10.55 3.39 5.40
C LEU A 137 9.74 3.57 6.69
N LEU A 138 8.84 2.64 7.02
CA LEU A 138 8.13 2.65 8.31
C LEU A 138 9.10 2.50 9.50
N VAL A 139 10.09 1.61 9.40
CA VAL A 139 11.15 1.42 10.42
C VAL A 139 12.03 2.66 10.55
N LEU A 140 12.52 3.19 9.43
CA LEU A 140 13.34 4.40 9.38
C LEU A 140 12.60 5.60 9.98
N GLY A 141 11.33 5.78 9.62
CA GLY A 141 10.47 6.83 10.15
C GLY A 141 10.22 6.67 11.64
N LYS A 142 9.94 5.45 12.11
CA LYS A 142 9.71 5.16 13.53
C LYS A 142 10.89 5.57 14.42
N ARG A 143 12.12 5.33 13.96
CA ARG A 143 13.34 5.72 14.68
C ARG A 143 13.87 7.11 14.30
N LYS A 144 13.15 7.84 13.45
CA LYS A 144 13.49 9.21 12.99
C LYS A 144 14.86 9.30 12.30
N ASP A 145 15.25 8.25 11.58
CA ASP A 145 16.45 8.25 10.75
C ASP A 145 16.19 8.97 9.43
N TRP A 146 16.05 10.30 9.50
CA TRP A 146 15.71 11.14 8.36
C TRP A 146 16.77 11.10 7.25
N SER A 147 18.03 10.87 7.62
CA SER A 147 19.13 10.73 6.66
C SER A 147 18.91 9.56 5.71
N GLN A 148 18.61 8.36 6.26
CA GLN A 148 18.29 7.20 5.42
C GLN A 148 16.90 7.32 4.80
N PHE A 149 15.91 7.76 5.57
CA PHE A 149 14.53 7.88 5.11
C PHE A 149 14.44 8.75 3.85
N ASP A 150 15.04 9.94 3.85
CA ASP A 150 14.95 10.87 2.73
C ASP A 150 15.77 10.43 1.51
N ARG A 151 16.73 9.51 1.67
CA ARG A 151 17.43 8.88 0.53
C ARG A 151 16.58 7.82 -0.14
N GLU A 152 15.76 7.10 0.62
CA GLU A 152 14.97 5.98 0.12
C GLU A 152 13.56 6.38 -0.29
N TYR A 153 12.94 7.34 0.40
CA TYR A 153 11.57 7.77 0.11
C TYR A 153 11.35 8.17 -1.35
N PRO A 154 12.24 8.93 -2.02
CA PRO A 154 12.10 9.23 -3.45
C PRO A 154 12.19 8.03 -4.39
N LYS A 155 12.69 6.88 -3.91
CA LYS A 155 12.79 5.63 -4.67
C LYS A 155 11.58 4.71 -4.44
N PHE A 156 10.65 5.08 -3.55
CA PHE A 156 9.40 4.37 -3.35
C PHE A 156 8.43 4.77 -4.46
N VAL A 157 8.24 3.88 -5.44
CA VAL A 157 7.53 4.19 -6.68
C VAL A 157 6.03 4.12 -6.51
N LEU A 158 5.54 3.15 -5.73
CA LEU A 158 4.09 2.98 -5.54
C LEU A 158 3.50 4.15 -4.74
N ASP A 159 4.26 4.70 -3.78
CA ASP A 159 3.90 5.87 -2.96
C ASP A 159 2.43 5.84 -2.49
N ASP A 160 1.96 4.68 -2.02
CA ASP A 160 0.56 4.44 -1.63
C ASP A 160 0.36 4.38 -0.11
N ASP A 161 1.44 4.33 0.67
CA ASP A 161 1.37 4.26 2.13
C ASP A 161 1.26 5.66 2.77
N THR A 162 0.06 5.97 3.28
CA THR A 162 -0.22 7.26 3.94
C THR A 162 0.64 7.46 5.19
N ASN A 163 0.97 6.39 5.93
CA ASN A 163 1.77 6.50 7.13
C ASN A 163 3.24 6.84 6.78
N VAL A 164 3.77 6.27 5.70
CA VAL A 164 5.08 6.69 5.16
C VAL A 164 5.07 8.15 4.72
N LYS A 165 4.01 8.61 4.02
CA LYS A 165 3.87 10.02 3.65
C LYS A 165 3.85 10.94 4.87
N CYS A 166 3.18 10.53 5.95
CA CYS A 166 3.21 11.28 7.21
C CYS A 166 4.62 11.34 7.80
N TYR A 167 5.43 10.28 7.74
CA TYR A 167 6.85 10.34 8.13
C TYR A 167 7.67 11.29 7.24
N ALA A 168 7.42 11.31 5.92
CA ALA A 168 8.08 12.26 5.02
C ALA A 168 7.76 13.72 5.41
N LEU A 169 6.51 14.01 5.78
CA LEU A 169 6.10 15.33 6.28
C LEU A 169 6.72 15.66 7.64
N GLN A 170 6.87 14.68 8.54
CA GLN A 170 7.61 14.87 9.79
C GLN A 170 9.09 15.21 9.53
N SER A 171 9.74 14.53 8.59
CA SER A 171 11.12 14.85 8.17
C SER A 171 11.24 16.29 7.69
N ARG A 172 10.32 16.74 6.82
CA ARG A 172 10.25 18.14 6.33
C ARG A 172 10.09 19.14 7.48
N LEU A 173 9.18 18.87 8.41
CA LEU A 173 8.96 19.72 9.59
C LEU A 173 10.22 19.79 10.48
N MET A 174 10.90 18.66 10.70
CA MET A 174 12.15 18.60 11.47
C MET A 174 13.30 19.37 10.81
N LYS A 175 13.30 19.44 9.49
CA LYS A 175 14.23 20.26 8.69
C LYS A 175 13.87 21.74 8.63
N GLN A 176 12.90 22.17 9.45
CA GLN A 176 12.46 23.56 9.56
C GLN A 176 11.89 24.14 8.25
N GLU A 177 11.30 23.29 7.41
CA GLU A 177 10.46 23.78 6.33
C GLU A 177 9.24 24.53 6.90
N ASP A 178 8.66 25.47 6.14
CA ASP A 178 7.49 26.24 6.57
C ASP A 178 6.35 25.31 7.00
N ALA A 179 6.07 25.32 8.29
CA ALA A 179 5.06 24.46 8.91
C ALA A 179 3.68 24.64 8.26
N LYS A 180 3.33 25.82 7.74
CA LYS A 180 2.04 26.04 7.06
C LYS A 180 1.97 25.30 5.73
N LEU A 181 3.08 25.27 4.98
CA LEU A 181 3.15 24.49 3.73
C LEU A 181 3.08 22.99 4.02
N VAL A 182 3.85 22.52 5.01
CA VAL A 182 3.80 21.12 5.44
C VAL A 182 2.40 20.74 5.93
N GLY A 183 1.73 21.63 6.67
CA GLY A 183 0.35 21.44 7.14
C GLY A 183 -0.66 21.35 5.99
N GLN A 184 -0.55 22.20 4.98
CA GLN A 184 -1.40 22.13 3.78
C GLN A 184 -1.20 20.81 3.03
N ASP A 185 0.03 20.32 2.92
CA ASP A 185 0.32 19.03 2.30
C ASP A 185 -0.18 17.86 3.15
N ALA A 186 -0.10 17.96 4.49
CA ALA A 186 -0.67 16.96 5.40
C ALA A 186 -2.18 16.79 5.18
N LEU A 187 -2.93 17.88 4.97
CA LEU A 187 -4.37 17.82 4.67
C LEU A 187 -4.69 17.15 3.33
N LYS A 188 -3.77 17.20 2.35
CA LYS A 188 -3.93 16.52 1.05
C LYS A 188 -3.63 15.03 1.16
N VAL A 189 -2.71 14.65 2.05
CA VAL A 189 -2.30 13.26 2.29
C VAL A 189 -3.31 12.55 3.20
N MET A 190 -3.76 13.22 4.26
CA MET A 190 -4.61 12.63 5.30
C MET A 190 -6.09 12.66 4.92
N ILE A 191 -6.47 11.81 3.95
CA ILE A 191 -7.85 11.72 3.43
C ILE A 191 -8.65 10.56 4.02
N ASP A 192 -8.03 9.37 4.12
CA ASP A 192 -8.69 8.16 4.62
C ASP A 192 -8.19 7.77 6.02
N PRO A 193 -9.03 7.92 7.07
CA PRO A 193 -8.64 7.61 8.43
C PRO A 193 -8.20 6.18 8.70
N ARG A 194 -8.56 5.21 7.85
CA ARG A 194 -8.10 3.81 7.95
C ARG A 194 -6.58 3.69 7.84
N HIS A 195 -5.93 4.68 7.23
CA HIS A 195 -4.49 4.69 6.98
C HIS A 195 -3.73 5.69 7.88
N PHE A 196 -4.39 6.29 8.88
CA PHE A 196 -3.73 7.19 9.83
C PHE A 196 -2.99 6.41 10.90
N GLY A 197 -1.88 5.77 10.50
CA GLY A 197 -0.98 5.08 11.41
C GLY A 197 -0.31 6.01 12.42
N SER A 198 0.63 5.46 13.21
CA SER A 198 1.32 6.19 14.28
C SER A 198 2.02 7.47 13.79
N ALA A 199 2.58 7.47 12.59
CA ALA A 199 3.23 8.65 12.02
C ALA A 199 2.24 9.81 11.82
N CYS A 200 1.05 9.54 11.29
CA CYS A 200 0.03 10.56 11.09
C CYS A 200 -0.52 11.07 12.43
N GLN A 201 -0.68 10.15 13.40
CA GLN A 201 -1.09 10.48 14.77
C GLN A 201 -0.08 11.37 15.50
N GLU A 202 1.22 11.23 15.21
CA GLU A 202 2.29 12.08 15.76
C GLU A 202 2.46 13.40 14.99
N LEU A 203 2.28 13.38 13.67
CA LEU A 203 2.48 14.54 12.79
C LEU A 203 1.51 15.68 13.10
N VAL A 204 0.22 15.37 13.28
CA VAL A 204 -0.81 16.43 13.41
C VAL A 204 -0.62 17.27 14.68
N PRO A 205 -0.43 16.70 15.88
CA PRO A 205 -0.09 17.49 17.06
C PRO A 205 1.19 18.33 16.89
N ALA A 206 2.22 17.78 16.24
CA ALA A 206 3.45 18.51 15.97
C ALA A 206 3.22 19.72 15.04
N LEU A 207 2.39 19.56 14.01
CA LEU A 207 1.99 20.67 13.12
C LEU A 207 1.17 21.73 13.85
N VAL A 208 0.29 21.35 14.78
CA VAL A 208 -0.44 22.32 15.60
C VAL A 208 0.53 23.12 16.47
N GLN A 209 1.48 22.45 17.14
CA GLN A 209 2.50 23.11 17.95
C GLN A 209 3.38 24.07 17.12
N ALA A 210 3.68 23.69 15.88
CA ALA A 210 4.44 24.51 14.94
C ALA A 210 3.62 25.60 14.22
N ASN A 211 2.34 25.78 14.55
CA ASN A 211 1.40 26.67 13.85
C ASN A 211 1.21 26.36 12.34
N GLY A 212 1.51 25.13 11.93
CA GLY A 212 1.27 24.61 10.58
C GLY A 212 -0.17 24.17 10.34
N LEU A 213 -0.85 23.73 11.40
CA LEU A 213 -2.28 23.44 11.40
C LEU A 213 -2.96 24.17 12.55
N THR A 214 -4.22 24.55 12.36
CA THR A 214 -5.08 25.04 13.44
C THR A 214 -5.62 23.85 14.25
N SER A 215 -5.97 24.10 15.53
CA SER A 215 -6.65 23.08 16.34
C SER A 215 -7.98 22.64 15.72
N ALA A 216 -8.67 23.52 14.98
CA ALA A 216 -9.90 23.17 14.28
C ALA A 216 -9.66 22.14 13.16
N GLN A 217 -8.58 22.30 12.38
CA GLN A 217 -8.17 21.34 11.35
C GLN A 217 -7.77 20.00 11.95
N ALA A 218 -6.98 20.01 13.03
CA ALA A 218 -6.60 18.77 13.73
C ALA A 218 -7.82 18.02 14.26
N ARG A 219 -8.77 18.71 14.91
CA ARG A 219 -10.04 18.13 15.36
C ARG A 219 -10.87 17.58 14.21
N ALA A 220 -10.89 18.24 13.05
CA ALA A 220 -11.59 17.72 11.87
C ALA A 220 -11.03 16.36 11.40
N LEU A 221 -9.70 16.23 11.32
CA LEU A 221 -9.05 14.94 11.03
C LEU A 221 -9.35 13.90 12.12
N GLY A 222 -9.35 14.32 13.39
CA GLY A 222 -9.69 13.46 14.52
C GLY A 222 -11.13 12.94 14.48
N ARG A 223 -12.10 13.79 14.11
CA ARG A 223 -13.50 13.40 13.94
C ARG A 223 -13.70 12.44 12.79
N ALA A 224 -13.06 12.67 11.64
CA ALA A 224 -13.13 11.73 10.51
C ALA A 224 -12.69 10.31 10.94
N ALA A 225 -11.64 10.21 11.76
CA ALA A 225 -11.23 8.93 12.35
C ALA A 225 -12.27 8.35 13.33
N ALA A 226 -12.84 9.19 14.21
CA ALA A 226 -13.86 8.75 15.17
C ALA A 226 -15.16 8.27 14.49
N GLU A 227 -15.57 8.89 13.40
CA GLU A 227 -16.73 8.48 12.57
C GLU A 227 -16.54 7.06 12.02
N MET A 228 -15.30 6.68 11.71
CA MET A 228 -14.94 5.34 11.26
C MET A 228 -14.57 4.36 12.39
N ASN A 229 -14.95 4.69 13.63
CA ASN A 229 -14.67 3.88 14.84
C ASN A 229 -13.17 3.80 15.23
N PHE A 230 -12.32 4.70 14.73
CA PHE A 230 -10.91 4.83 15.15
C PHE A 230 -10.74 5.89 16.25
N GLU A 231 -11.49 5.77 17.35
CA GLU A 231 -11.55 6.81 18.38
C GLU A 231 -10.20 7.13 19.03
N THR A 232 -9.37 6.11 19.31
CA THR A 232 -8.05 6.31 19.91
C THR A 232 -7.13 7.09 18.97
N ALA A 233 -7.12 6.74 17.67
CA ALA A 233 -6.35 7.47 16.67
C ALA A 233 -6.88 8.90 16.51
N GLY A 234 -8.21 9.05 16.45
CA GLY A 234 -8.87 10.35 16.37
C GLY A 234 -8.50 11.28 17.51
N ARG A 235 -8.49 10.78 18.76
CA ARG A 235 -8.05 11.54 19.94
C ARG A 235 -6.56 11.91 19.88
N ARG A 236 -5.69 11.00 19.42
CA ARG A 236 -4.25 11.29 19.27
C ARG A 236 -3.98 12.37 18.22
N ILE A 237 -4.76 12.38 17.14
CA ILE A 237 -4.66 13.35 16.04
C ILE A 237 -5.23 14.71 16.44
N GLY A 238 -6.49 14.73 16.87
CA GLY A 238 -7.27 15.95 17.08
C GLY A 238 -7.24 16.52 18.50
N GLY A 239 -6.71 15.76 19.46
CA GLY A 239 -6.82 16.07 20.88
C GLY A 239 -8.26 15.95 21.39
N ASP A 240 -8.57 16.72 22.43
CA ASP A 240 -9.93 16.82 22.95
C ASP A 240 -10.81 17.65 21.99
N ASP A 241 -11.93 17.04 21.61
CA ASP A 241 -12.95 17.66 20.77
C ASP A 241 -14.28 17.77 21.56
N PRO A 242 -14.83 18.99 21.75
CA PRO A 242 -16.09 19.20 22.44
C PRO A 242 -17.27 18.40 21.90
N ILE A 243 -17.26 18.05 20.60
CA ILE A 243 -18.34 17.28 19.97
C ILE A 243 -18.01 15.80 19.80
N ALA A 244 -16.91 15.29 20.36
CA ALA A 244 -16.52 13.88 20.24
C ALA A 244 -17.60 12.92 20.75
N SER A 245 -18.29 13.27 21.84
CA SER A 245 -19.41 12.47 22.38
C SER A 245 -20.59 12.40 21.40
N ILE A 246 -20.92 13.52 20.75
CA ILE A 246 -21.98 13.61 19.75
C ILE A 246 -21.62 12.75 18.54
N VAL A 247 -20.38 12.84 18.03
CA VAL A 247 -19.91 12.01 16.91
C VAL A 247 -20.04 10.52 17.24
N ARG A 248 -19.64 10.10 18.45
CA ARG A 248 -19.78 8.71 18.90
C ARG A 248 -21.25 8.27 18.95
N SER A 249 -22.12 9.08 19.54
CA SER A 249 -23.55 8.78 19.63
C SER A 249 -24.19 8.71 18.25
N ALA A 250 -23.86 9.65 17.35
CA ALA A 250 -24.39 9.68 15.98
C ALA A 250 -23.96 8.46 15.16
N ARG A 251 -22.75 7.95 15.38
CA ARG A 251 -22.29 6.69 14.77
C ARG A 251 -23.12 5.48 15.22
N ALA A 252 -23.56 5.48 16.49
CA ALA A 252 -24.34 4.38 17.07
C ALA A 252 -25.84 4.47 16.71
N ASP A 253 -26.44 5.64 16.87
CA ASP A 253 -27.82 5.94 16.50
C ASP A 253 -27.96 7.41 16.09
N PRO A 254 -27.93 7.73 14.78
CA PRO A 254 -28.01 9.10 14.30
C PRO A 254 -29.40 9.71 14.52
N SER A 255 -30.47 8.90 14.49
CA SER A 255 -31.84 9.40 14.67
C SER A 255 -32.08 9.83 16.10
N LYS A 256 -31.60 9.05 17.07
CA LYS A 256 -31.67 9.43 18.48
C LYS A 256 -30.79 10.64 18.76
N THR A 257 -29.54 10.64 18.30
CA THR A 257 -28.62 11.75 18.54
C THR A 257 -29.15 13.08 17.99
N TYR A 258 -29.80 13.07 16.82
CA TYR A 258 -30.42 14.26 16.26
C TYR A 258 -31.58 14.80 17.10
N ARG A 259 -32.35 13.93 17.77
CA ARG A 259 -33.43 14.36 18.68
C ARG A 259 -32.92 14.91 20.01
N ASP A 260 -31.77 14.43 20.46
CA ASP A 260 -31.17 14.77 21.75
C ASP A 260 -30.26 16.03 21.68
N PHE A 261 -29.98 16.54 20.48
CA PHE A 261 -29.16 17.73 20.22
C PHE A 261 -29.98 19.02 20.26
#